data_AF-A0A260V248-F1
#
_entry.id   AF-A0A260V248-F1
#
_cell.length_a   1.000
_cell.length_b   1.000
_cell.length_c   1.000
_cell.angle_alpha   90.00
_cell.angle_beta   90.00
_cell.angle_gamma   90.00
#
_symmetry.space_group_name_H-M   'P 1'
#
loop_
_entity.id
_entity.type
_entity.pdbx_description
1 polymer ?
#
loop_
_entity_poly.entity_id
_entity_poly.type
_entity_poly.pdbx_seq_one_letter_code
_entity_poly.pdbx_strand_id
1 'polypeptide(L)' 'MRVASMADNRDEALITFAARWEPYGGADASEIFVCFGLSESQYRARLYQALTRSGHGAVDVDARVRTRLLRYSTS' A
#
# COMPACT_ATOMS: atom_id res chain seq x y z
N MET A 1 22.77 -1.17 12.98
CA MET A 1 22.38 -1.61 11.62
C MET A 1 21.04 -2.34 11.76
N ARG A 2 19.93 -1.77 11.27
CA ARG A 2 18.60 -2.40 11.37
C ARG A 2 18.36 -3.23 10.11
N VAL A 3 18.00 -4.50 10.28
CA VAL A 3 17.59 -5.36 9.16
C VAL A 3 16.11 -5.10 8.90
N ALA A 4 15.78 -4.50 7.75
CA ALA A 4 14.40 -4.42 7.31
C ALA A 4 13.88 -5.84 7.07
N SER A 5 12.72 -6.18 7.62
CA SER A 5 12.15 -7.50 7.40
C SER A 5 11.58 -7.60 5.97
N MET A 6 11.51 -8.82 5.43
CA MET A 6 10.89 -9.04 4.11
C MET A 6 9.40 -8.64 4.08
N ALA A 7 8.76 -8.59 5.25
CA ALA A 7 7.40 -8.07 5.41
C ALA A 7 7.37 -6.54 5.29
N ASP A 8 8.32 -5.82 5.89
CA ASP A 8 8.40 -4.35 5.78
C ASP A 8 8.62 -3.91 4.33
N ASN A 9 9.50 -4.62 3.59
CA ASN A 9 9.75 -4.32 2.18
C ASN A 9 8.49 -4.55 1.31
N ARG A 10 7.71 -5.58 1.62
CA ARG A 10 6.43 -5.83 0.93
C ARG A 10 5.39 -4.77 1.27
N ASP A 11 5.31 -4.35 2.52
CA ASP A 11 4.36 -3.32 2.97
C ASP A 11 4.74 -1.96 2.33
N GLU A 12 6.02 -1.63 2.25
CA GLU A 12 6.55 -0.47 1.52
C GLU A 12 6.24 -0.52 0.02
N ALA A 13 6.36 -1.69 -0.62
CA ALA A 13 6.01 -1.86 -2.03
C ALA A 13 4.52 -1.62 -2.29
N LEU A 14 3.64 -2.11 -1.40
CA LEU A 14 2.20 -1.87 -1.50
C LEU A 14 1.87 -0.38 -1.38
N ILE A 15 2.46 0.30 -0.38
CA ILE A 15 2.23 1.73 -0.11
C ILE A 15 2.78 2.61 -1.24
N THR A 16 3.99 2.33 -1.72
CA THR A 16 4.63 3.08 -2.81
C THR A 16 3.85 2.96 -4.11
N PHE A 17 3.39 1.74 -4.43
CA PHE A 17 2.54 1.52 -5.59
C PHE A 17 1.20 2.26 -5.44
N ALA A 18 0.56 2.19 -4.27
CA ALA A 18 -0.69 2.90 -4.03
C ALA A 18 -0.54 4.42 -4.19
N ALA A 19 0.54 5.00 -3.64
CA ALA A 19 0.83 6.42 -3.72
C ALA A 19 1.04 6.89 -5.17
N ARG A 20 1.65 6.05 -6.02
CA ARG A 20 1.80 6.34 -7.47
C ARG A 20 0.44 6.47 -8.17
N TRP A 21 -0.53 5.65 -7.78
CA TRP A 21 -1.85 5.59 -8.42
C TRP A 21 -2.91 6.45 -7.74
N GLU A 22 -2.61 7.03 -6.58
CA GLU A 22 -3.53 7.89 -5.82
C GLU A 22 -4.15 9.03 -6.66
N PRO A 23 -3.39 9.77 -7.50
CA PRO A 23 -3.96 10.84 -8.32
C PRO A 23 -5.03 10.36 -9.33
N TYR A 24 -5.03 9.08 -9.67
CA TYR A 24 -5.95 8.45 -10.61
C TYR A 24 -7.10 7.71 -9.91
N GLY A 25 -7.17 7.74 -8.58
CA GLY A 25 -8.18 7.05 -7.78
C GLY A 25 -7.82 5.61 -7.39
N GLY A 26 -6.59 5.17 -7.67
CA GLY A 26 -6.11 3.81 -7.42
C GLY A 26 -5.73 3.08 -8.71
N ALA A 27 -5.04 1.95 -8.55
CA ALA A 27 -4.64 1.11 -9.67
C ALA A 27 -5.80 0.22 -10.14
N ASP A 28 -5.82 -0.12 -11.43
CA ASP A 28 -6.74 -1.10 -11.99
C ASP A 28 -6.40 -2.54 -11.51
N ALA A 29 -7.40 -3.42 -11.52
CA ALA A 29 -7.26 -4.81 -11.10
C ALA A 29 -6.18 -5.58 -11.91
N SER A 30 -6.02 -5.28 -13.20
CA SER A 30 -5.01 -5.94 -14.04
C SER A 30 -3.58 -5.57 -13.63
N GLU A 31 -3.32 -4.30 -13.31
CA GLU A 31 -2.01 -3.85 -12.85
C GLU A 31 -1.68 -4.38 -11.46
N ILE A 32 -2.66 -4.40 -10.55
CA ILE A 32 -2.51 -5.02 -9.23
C ILE A 32 -2.13 -6.51 -9.37
N PHE A 33 -2.80 -7.22 -10.27
CA PHE A 33 -2.53 -8.63 -10.51
C PHE A 33 -1.14 -8.85 -11.12
N VAL A 34 -0.73 -8.04 -12.10
CA VAL A 34 0.60 -8.13 -12.72
C VAL A 34 1.71 -7.83 -11.71
N CYS A 35 1.55 -6.82 -10.86
CA CYS A 35 2.59 -6.41 -9.92
C CYS A 35 2.66 -7.28 -8.66
N PHE A 36 1.53 -7.79 -8.17
CA PHE A 36 1.46 -8.46 -6.86
C PHE A 36 0.85 -9.86 -6.89
N GLY A 37 0.27 -10.29 -8.01
CA GLY A 37 -0.47 -11.55 -8.11
C GLY A 37 -1.73 -11.58 -7.25
N LEU A 38 -2.32 -10.42 -6.95
CA LEU A 38 -3.47 -10.27 -6.05
C LEU A 38 -4.71 -9.85 -6.82
N SER A 39 -5.89 -10.22 -6.31
CA SER A 39 -7.11 -9.51 -6.66
C SER A 39 -7.10 -8.11 -6.05
N GLU A 40 -7.90 -7.19 -6.62
CA GLU A 40 -8.04 -5.84 -6.08
C GLU A 40 -8.48 -5.84 -4.61
N SER A 41 -9.43 -6.70 -4.24
CA SER A 41 -9.89 -6.84 -2.85
C SER A 41 -8.79 -7.32 -1.89
N GLN A 42 -7.98 -8.30 -2.31
CA GLN A 42 -6.83 -8.77 -1.53
C GLN A 42 -5.77 -7.68 -1.37
N TYR A 43 -5.53 -6.92 -2.43
CA TYR A 43 -4.61 -5.79 -2.42
C TYR A 43 -5.07 -4.70 -1.45
N ARG A 44 -6.34 -4.26 -1.52
CA ARG A 44 -6.92 -3.27 -0.61
C ARG A 44 -6.81 -3.70 0.86
N ALA A 45 -7.14 -4.96 1.16
CA ALA A 45 -7.04 -5.49 2.51
C ALA A 45 -5.59 -5.46 3.06
N ARG A 46 -4.61 -5.83 2.23
CA ARG A 46 -3.20 -5.79 2.62
C ARG A 46 -2.66 -4.36 2.74
N LEU A 47 -3.09 -3.47 1.85
CA LEU A 47 -2.75 -2.05 1.91
C LEU A 47 -3.28 -1.42 3.21
N TYR A 48 -4.52 -1.72 3.61
CA TYR A 48 -5.06 -1.26 4.89
C TYR A 48 -4.22 -1.74 6.07
N GLN A 49 -3.82 -3.02 6.10
CA GLN A 49 -2.96 -3.57 7.14
C GLN A 49 -1.58 -2.88 7.17
N ALA A 50 -0.97 -2.64 6.00
CA ALA A 50 0.31 -1.95 5.89
C ALA A 50 0.22 -0.50 6.41
N LEU A 51 -0.86 0.22 6.07
CA LEU A 51 -1.08 1.60 6.49
C LEU A 51 -1.39 1.73 7.99
N THR A 52 -2.00 0.72 8.61
CA THR A 52 -2.42 0.73 10.02
C THR A 52 -1.42 0.09 10.98
N ARG A 53 -0.41 -0.62 10.45
CA ARG A 53 0.66 -1.18 11.27
C ARG A 53 1.55 -0.06 11.83
N SER A 54 1.38 0.22 13.11
CA SER A 54 2.27 1.09 13.87
C SER A 54 3.60 0.36 14.12
N GLY A 55 4.71 0.88 13.62
CA GLY A 55 6.00 0.64 14.27
C GLY A 55 7.23 0.37 13.41
N HIS A 56 7.14 -0.13 12.17
CA HIS A 56 8.34 -0.41 11.39
C HIS A 56 8.08 -0.23 9.89
N GLY A 57 8.88 0.62 9.23
CA GLY A 57 8.88 0.74 7.77
C GLY A 57 7.72 1.54 7.17
N ALA A 58 7.07 2.43 7.92
CA ALA A 58 6.16 3.39 7.31
C ALA A 58 6.98 4.26 6.34
N VAL A 59 6.88 3.96 5.05
CA VAL A 59 7.26 4.88 3.98
C VAL A 59 6.79 6.26 4.39
N ASP A 60 7.68 7.25 4.33
CA ASP A 60 7.34 8.65 4.61
C ASP A 60 6.42 9.17 3.51
N VAL A 61 5.16 8.73 3.57
CA VAL A 61 4.07 9.15 2.70
C VAL A 61 3.41 10.34 3.34
N ASP A 62 3.26 11.41 2.56
CA ASP A 62 2.52 12.61 2.95
C ASP A 62 1.20 12.25 3.64
N ALA A 63 0.92 12.91 4.77
CA ALA A 63 -0.23 12.59 5.61
C ALA A 63 -1.57 12.65 4.85
N ARG A 64 -1.72 13.55 3.86
CA ARG A 64 -2.93 13.65 3.04
C ARG A 64 -3.05 12.48 2.08
N VAL A 65 -1.94 12.09 1.44
CA VAL A 65 -1.89 10.90 0.58
C VAL A 65 -2.24 9.67 1.41
N ARG A 66 -1.65 9.53 2.60
CA ARG A 66 -1.97 8.43 3.53
C ARG A 66 -3.45 8.36 3.88
N THR A 67 -4.10 9.49 4.18
CA THR A 67 -5.55 9.52 4.46
C THR A 67 -6.38 9.06 3.27
N ARG A 68 -6.02 9.45 2.04
CA ARG A 68 -6.74 9.02 0.84
C ARG A 68 -6.53 7.55 0.53
N LEU A 69 -5.32 7.03 0.72
CA LEU A 69 -5.02 5.61 0.58
C LEU A 69 -5.80 4.75 1.59
N LEU A 70 -5.94 5.23 2.84
CA LEU A 70 -6.80 4.57 3.83
C LEU A 70 -8.26 4.49 3.33
N ARG A 71 -8.81 5.59 2.82
CA ARG A 71 -10.19 5.60 2.26
C ARG A 71 -10.33 4.64 1.08
N TYR A 72 -9.37 4.64 0.16
CA TYR A 72 -9.34 3.71 -0.97
C TYR A 72 -9.32 2.24 -0.50
N SER A 73 -8.50 1.93 0.52
CA SER A 73 -8.37 0.56 1.02
C SER A 73 -9.61 0.01 1.73
N THR A 74 -10.53 0.89 2.16
CA THR A 74 -11.77 0.53 2.87
C THR A 74 -13.03 0.69 2.02
N SER A 75 -12.89 1.18 0.78
CA SER A 75 -14.00 1.39 -0.15
C SER A 75 -14.34 0.13 -0.95
#